data_AF-A0A8J8NRU6-F1
#
_entry.id   AF-A0A8J8NRU6-F1
#
_cell.length_a   1.000
_cell.length_b   1.000
_cell.length_c   1.000
_cell.angle_alpha   90.00
_cell.angle_beta   90.00
_cell.angle_gamma   90.00
#
_symmetry.space_group_name_H-M   'P 1'
#
loop_
_entity.id
_entity.type
_entity.pdbx_description
1 polymer ?
#
loop_
_entity_poly.entity_id
_entity_poly.type
_entity_poly.pdbx_seq_one_letter_code
_entity_poly.pdbx_strand_id
1 'polypeptide(L)'
;MEGGAGQVDIQSSNFVATELPNVIEHFLCLLCKLVVFQPKECAKCGSVYCHDCTQNVIKQSGKWKCRACQDTTLVDMHRVVKEVLEKLVFSCPKCEQVKRTYTEIQKHVQDCQGKVDVSQLQKQFGTPMPAGSLNPSLPVSSVGSAQVIPQQALQDLMIYIMEKDSKRFYLYNTKTQAVTSNTVQTAANFPHNFQAIQVGIQNTRIYIVGGGDFNQLPETMFQMNQIVPIAGQAGQYKLESRAKMQYARHGHSCCSIGENHIVVTGSRKDIDSACRQTEIYSAITNTWTTLALTNTGRHYHSSCSFQSRAVYVFCGISNESKKYLNTIERLDLDPTNMQVTLTKRWVQLQVNGAALLNARQGCGVCEVTTNQGRQEILIVGGFHGSFSNETFFLEPQSNTLRKAYSELKDNIFPFQVPTIADPASRSVVTVDWQTYKLYEFKNDQWQFKKKLKQ
;
A
#
# COMPACT_ATOMS: atom_id res chain seq x y z
N MET A 1 -13.21 57.94 2.99
CA MET A 1 -11.77 57.63 3.08
C MET A 1 -11.67 56.23 3.64
N GLU A 2 -11.75 55.25 2.74
CA GLU A 2 -10.63 54.42 2.26
C GLU A 2 -10.49 53.19 3.17
N GLY A 3 -10.62 51.94 2.72
CA GLY A 3 -10.93 51.36 1.42
C GLY A 3 -11.15 49.87 1.66
N GLY A 4 -12.29 49.34 1.24
CA GLY A 4 -12.57 47.91 1.27
C GLY A 4 -11.73 47.20 0.23
N ALA A 5 -10.92 46.23 0.67
CA ALA A 5 -10.12 45.40 -0.21
C ALA A 5 -10.52 43.92 -0.05
N GLY A 6 -11.14 43.39 -1.11
CA GLY A 6 -10.97 42.00 -1.52
C GLY A 6 -11.67 40.91 -0.70
N GLN A 7 -12.99 40.96 -0.56
CA GLN A 7 -13.74 39.69 -0.45
C GLN A 7 -13.80 39.06 -1.83
N VAL A 8 -12.85 38.19 -2.14
CA VAL A 8 -12.95 37.28 -3.29
C VAL A 8 -14.13 36.37 -3.02
N ASP A 9 -15.18 36.50 -3.83
CA ASP A 9 -16.31 35.58 -3.84
C ASP A 9 -15.84 34.21 -4.33
N ILE A 10 -15.50 33.35 -3.36
CA ILE A 10 -14.98 31.98 -3.53
C ILE A 10 -16.04 31.04 -4.18
N GLN A 11 -17.27 31.50 -4.43
CA GLN A 11 -18.31 30.68 -5.06
C GLN A 11 -18.31 30.67 -6.60
N SER A 12 -17.51 31.50 -7.27
CA SER A 12 -17.60 31.67 -8.74
C SER A 12 -16.44 31.10 -9.57
N SER A 13 -15.49 30.37 -8.98
CA SER A 13 -14.30 29.93 -9.70
C SER A 13 -14.17 28.41 -9.84
N ASN A 14 -14.81 27.87 -10.87
CA ASN A 14 -14.56 26.52 -11.40
C ASN A 14 -13.14 26.47 -12.00
N PHE A 15 -12.11 26.32 -11.16
CA PHE A 15 -10.75 26.04 -11.63
C PHE A 15 -10.61 24.54 -11.90
N VAL A 16 -10.74 24.16 -13.17
CA VAL A 16 -10.46 22.80 -13.63
C VAL A 16 -8.97 22.71 -13.96
N ALA A 17 -8.24 21.82 -13.30
CA ALA A 17 -6.84 21.55 -13.65
C ALA A 17 -6.78 20.91 -15.04
N THR A 18 -5.96 21.47 -15.92
CA THR A 18 -5.82 20.97 -17.30
C THR A 18 -4.75 19.89 -17.43
N GLU A 19 -3.95 19.65 -16.39
CA GLU A 19 -2.88 18.63 -16.33
C GLU A 19 -2.82 18.01 -14.92
N LEU A 20 -2.51 16.71 -14.83
CA LEU A 20 -2.50 15.88 -13.59
C LEU A 20 -3.84 15.74 -12.84
N PRO A 21 -4.94 15.32 -13.49
CA PRO A 21 -6.23 15.12 -12.81
C PRO A 21 -6.19 14.04 -11.72
N ASN A 22 -5.23 13.11 -11.76
CA ASN A 22 -5.14 11.98 -10.82
C ASN A 22 -4.59 12.36 -9.43
N VAL A 23 -4.04 13.57 -9.26
CA VAL A 23 -3.50 14.07 -7.98
C VAL A 23 -4.38 15.19 -7.41
N ILE A 24 -5.24 15.81 -8.23
CA ILE A 24 -6.06 16.95 -7.82
C ILE A 24 -6.97 16.63 -6.63
N GLU A 25 -7.48 15.39 -6.57
CA GLU A 25 -8.36 14.92 -5.49
C GLU A 25 -7.68 15.00 -4.11
N HIS A 26 -6.35 14.87 -4.06
CA HIS A 26 -5.56 14.96 -2.83
C HIS A 26 -5.43 16.41 -2.35
N PHE A 27 -5.67 17.38 -3.23
CA PHE A 27 -5.64 18.80 -2.95
C PHE A 27 -7.04 19.39 -2.80
N LEU A 28 -8.11 18.58 -2.75
CA LEU A 28 -9.46 19.10 -2.51
C LEU A 28 -9.69 19.37 -1.03
N CYS A 29 -10.09 20.60 -0.73
CA CYS A 29 -10.54 20.96 0.60
C CYS A 29 -11.76 20.12 0.98
N LEU A 30 -11.69 19.41 2.11
CA LEU A 30 -12.82 18.60 2.54
C LEU A 30 -14.07 19.40 2.93
N LEU A 31 -13.96 20.73 3.07
CA LEU A 31 -15.07 21.64 3.39
C LEU A 31 -15.73 22.19 2.12
N CYS A 32 -14.99 22.91 1.26
CA CYS A 32 -15.57 23.51 0.06
C CYS A 32 -15.53 22.63 -1.19
N LYS A 33 -14.84 21.48 -1.14
CA LYS A 33 -14.64 20.53 -2.26
C LYS A 33 -13.90 21.11 -3.47
N LEU A 34 -13.29 22.28 -3.32
CA LEU A 34 -12.42 22.91 -4.31
C LEU A 34 -10.95 22.65 -3.99
N VAL A 35 -10.07 22.85 -4.97
CA VAL A 35 -8.62 22.81 -4.74
C VAL A 35 -8.24 23.81 -3.65
N VAL A 36 -7.41 23.38 -2.70
CA VAL A 36 -7.07 24.17 -1.52
C VAL A 36 -6.38 25.48 -1.87
N PHE A 37 -6.86 26.58 -1.29
CA PHE A 37 -6.26 27.90 -1.36
C PHE A 37 -5.61 28.24 -0.01
N GLN A 38 -4.32 28.63 -0.02
CA GLN A 38 -3.49 28.78 1.18
C GLN A 38 -3.63 27.56 2.10
N PRO A 39 -3.06 26.41 1.69
CA PRO A 39 -3.41 25.12 2.26
C PRO A 39 -2.98 24.97 3.72
N LYS A 40 -3.86 24.37 4.51
CA LYS A 40 -3.60 23.89 5.85
C LYS A 40 -3.83 22.38 5.90
N GLU A 41 -3.05 21.69 6.72
CA GLU A 41 -3.05 20.23 6.79
C GLU A 41 -3.39 19.77 8.22
N CYS A 42 -4.18 18.70 8.34
CA CYS A 42 -4.39 18.04 9.62
C CYS A 42 -3.16 17.21 9.99
N ALA A 43 -2.54 17.51 11.14
CA ALA A 43 -1.30 16.86 11.57
C ALA A 43 -1.41 15.33 11.76
N LYS A 44 -2.63 14.81 11.99
CA LYS A 44 -2.88 13.39 12.25
C LYS A 44 -3.16 12.56 10.99
N CYS A 45 -3.95 13.08 10.05
CA CYS A 45 -4.45 12.30 8.91
C CYS A 45 -4.06 12.88 7.54
N GLY A 46 -3.34 14.01 7.51
CA GLY A 46 -2.88 14.64 6.27
C GLY A 46 -3.99 15.25 5.40
N SER A 47 -5.24 15.29 5.88
CA SER A 47 -6.34 15.92 5.14
C SER A 47 -6.11 17.42 5.01
N VAL A 48 -6.39 17.95 3.82
CA VAL A 48 -6.09 19.34 3.45
C VAL A 48 -7.32 20.24 3.46
N TYR A 49 -7.12 21.51 3.80
CA TYR A 49 -8.16 22.51 3.95
C TYR A 49 -7.69 23.89 3.45
N CYS A 50 -8.59 24.72 2.94
CA CYS A 50 -8.28 26.14 2.69
C CYS A 50 -8.15 26.89 4.02
N HIS A 51 -7.25 27.86 4.11
CA HIS A 51 -7.11 28.73 5.28
C HIS A 51 -8.44 29.37 5.69
N ASP A 52 -9.15 30.00 4.74
CA ASP A 52 -10.41 30.69 5.04
C ASP A 52 -11.51 29.73 5.48
N CYS A 53 -11.53 28.51 4.93
CA CYS A 53 -12.47 27.48 5.35
C CYS A 53 -12.24 27.07 6.81
N THR A 54 -10.98 26.94 7.25
CA THR A 54 -10.69 26.62 8.66
C THR A 54 -11.00 27.79 9.58
N GLN A 55 -10.69 29.03 9.17
CA GLN A 55 -11.03 30.23 9.93
C GLN A 55 -12.54 30.41 10.12
N ASN A 56 -13.34 30.16 9.08
CA ASN A 56 -14.80 30.23 9.17
C ASN A 56 -15.36 29.20 10.15
N VAL A 57 -14.83 27.97 10.15
CA VAL A 57 -15.22 26.93 11.12
C VAL A 57 -14.85 27.35 12.55
N ILE A 58 -13.65 27.90 12.76
CA ILE A 58 -13.20 28.38 14.07
C ILE A 58 -14.09 29.53 14.56
N LYS A 59 -14.43 30.49 13.69
CA LYS A 59 -15.32 31.61 14.03
C LYS A 59 -16.72 31.15 14.43
N GLN A 60 -17.27 30.12 13.77
CA GLN A 60 -18.61 29.62 14.05
C GLN A 60 -18.69 28.69 15.27
N SER A 61 -17.64 27.90 15.53
CA SER A 61 -17.69 26.83 16.54
C SER A 61 -16.73 27.00 17.72
N GLY A 62 -15.92 28.06 17.71
CA GLY A 62 -14.93 28.37 18.74
C GLY A 62 -13.68 27.49 18.75
N LYS A 63 -13.65 26.41 17.95
CA LYS A 63 -12.49 25.50 17.86
C LYS A 63 -12.41 24.80 16.52
N TRP A 64 -11.19 24.55 16.05
CA TRP A 64 -10.97 23.72 14.88
C TRP A 64 -11.16 22.22 15.21
N LYS A 65 -11.81 21.50 14.30
CA LYS A 65 -11.83 20.03 14.28
C LYS A 65 -11.76 19.52 12.85
N CYS A 66 -10.82 18.62 12.60
CA CYS A 66 -10.68 17.94 11.32
C CYS A 66 -11.95 17.16 10.97
N ARG A 67 -12.46 17.34 9.76
CA ARG A 67 -13.70 16.66 9.30
C ARG A 67 -13.50 15.15 9.11
N ALA A 68 -12.27 14.70 8.86
CA ALA A 68 -11.97 13.29 8.61
C ALA A 68 -11.68 12.50 9.90
N CYS A 69 -10.86 13.05 10.81
CA CYS A 69 -10.37 12.30 11.98
C CYS A 69 -10.66 12.98 13.34
N GLN A 70 -11.37 14.12 13.34
CA GLN A 70 -11.72 14.93 14.51
C GLN A 70 -10.56 15.56 15.30
N ASP A 71 -9.32 15.41 14.83
CA ASP A 71 -8.14 16.04 15.45
C ASP A 71 -8.24 17.58 15.43
N THR A 72 -7.70 18.22 16.46
CA THR A 72 -7.77 19.67 16.65
C THR A 72 -6.51 20.40 16.17
N THR A 73 -5.50 19.67 15.70
CA THR A 73 -4.20 20.22 15.32
C THR A 73 -4.18 20.49 13.82
N LEU A 74 -3.97 21.76 13.48
CA LEU A 74 -3.83 22.23 12.12
C LEU A 74 -2.42 22.78 11.94
N VAL A 75 -1.71 22.27 10.93
CA VAL A 75 -0.34 22.68 10.61
C VAL A 75 -0.28 23.26 9.20
N ASP A 76 0.81 23.94 8.88
CA ASP A 76 1.11 24.27 7.49
C ASP A 76 1.34 22.99 6.69
N MET A 77 0.88 23.00 5.44
CA MET A 77 1.09 21.89 4.52
C MET A 77 2.56 21.56 4.42
N HIS A 78 2.88 20.27 4.53
CA HIS A 78 4.26 19.81 4.45
C HIS A 78 4.94 20.33 3.17
N ARG A 79 6.16 20.87 3.31
CA ARG A 79 6.88 21.57 2.22
C ARG A 79 6.90 20.78 0.90
N VAL A 80 7.10 19.47 0.97
CA VAL A 80 7.14 18.58 -0.20
C VAL A 80 5.78 18.44 -0.88
N VAL A 81 4.69 18.37 -0.10
CA VAL A 81 3.31 18.29 -0.62
C VAL A 81 2.93 19.63 -1.27
N LYS A 82 3.40 20.73 -0.69
CA LYS A 82 3.26 22.07 -1.25
C LYS A 82 4.00 22.24 -2.58
N GLU A 83 5.21 21.69 -2.74
CA GLU A 83 5.95 21.69 -4.02
C GLU A 83 5.20 20.93 -5.14
N VAL A 84 4.40 19.92 -4.81
CA VAL A 84 3.54 19.21 -5.77
C VAL A 84 2.32 20.06 -6.14
N LEU A 85 1.67 20.69 -5.16
CA LEU A 85 0.58 21.63 -5.38
C LEU A 85 1.02 22.79 -6.29
N GLU A 86 2.23 23.32 -6.07
CA GLU A 86 2.81 24.43 -6.83
C GLU A 86 3.03 24.11 -8.31
N LYS A 87 3.15 22.82 -8.67
CA LYS A 87 3.31 22.33 -10.05
C LYS A 87 2.00 22.10 -10.79
N LEU A 88 0.85 22.17 -10.12
CA LEU A 88 -0.44 22.03 -10.79
C LEU A 88 -0.69 23.23 -11.71
N VAL A 89 -1.20 22.95 -12.90
CA VAL A 89 -1.51 23.97 -13.92
C VAL A 89 -3.03 24.12 -14.05
N PHE A 90 -3.49 25.34 -13.85
CA PHE A 90 -4.88 25.75 -13.87
C PHE A 90 -5.15 26.70 -15.02
N SER A 91 -6.35 26.60 -15.58
CA SER A 91 -6.82 27.55 -16.58
C SER A 91 -7.86 28.46 -15.96
N CYS A 92 -7.71 29.78 -16.14
CA CYS A 92 -8.71 30.73 -15.66
C CYS A 92 -9.90 30.78 -16.65
N PRO A 93 -11.13 30.47 -16.20
CA PRO A 93 -12.30 30.50 -17.08
C PRO A 93 -12.66 31.91 -17.58
N LYS A 94 -12.17 32.97 -16.92
CA LYS A 94 -12.45 34.39 -17.27
C LYS A 94 -11.40 35.01 -18.22
N CYS A 95 -10.27 34.35 -18.47
CA CYS A 95 -9.13 34.92 -19.21
C CYS A 95 -8.60 33.97 -20.30
N GLU A 96 -9.41 33.71 -21.33
CA GLU A 96 -9.05 32.88 -22.50
C GLU A 96 -8.45 31.51 -22.14
N GLN A 97 -8.72 30.99 -20.94
CA GLN A 97 -8.13 29.75 -20.41
C GLN A 97 -6.60 29.71 -20.45
N VAL A 98 -5.93 30.85 -20.24
CA VAL A 98 -4.47 30.87 -20.10
C VAL A 98 -4.05 29.97 -18.93
N LYS A 99 -3.24 28.96 -19.27
CA LYS A 99 -2.63 28.00 -18.33
C LYS A 99 -1.65 28.74 -17.41
N ARG A 100 -1.80 28.54 -16.10
CA ARG A 100 -0.97 29.13 -15.05
C ARG A 100 -0.69 28.10 -13.98
N THR A 101 0.51 28.09 -13.41
CA THR A 101 0.83 27.28 -12.23
C THR A 101 -0.01 27.70 -11.03
N TYR A 102 -0.09 26.88 -9.98
CA TYR A 102 -0.78 27.21 -8.74
C TYR A 102 -0.35 28.57 -8.16
N THR A 103 0.95 28.86 -8.15
CA THR A 103 1.47 30.14 -7.63
C THR A 103 1.06 31.32 -8.51
N GLU A 104 1.06 31.14 -9.83
CA GLU A 104 0.65 32.17 -10.79
C GLU A 104 -0.86 32.40 -10.79
N ILE A 105 -1.68 31.35 -10.66
CA ILE A 105 -3.12 31.49 -10.59
C ILE A 105 -3.54 32.18 -9.28
N GLN A 106 -2.84 31.92 -8.16
CA GLN A 106 -3.10 32.62 -6.89
C GLN A 106 -2.89 34.12 -6.99
N LYS A 107 -1.82 34.55 -7.69
CA LYS A 107 -1.58 35.98 -7.97
C LYS A 107 -2.60 36.53 -8.97
N HIS A 108 -2.88 35.78 -10.03
CA HIS A 108 -3.82 36.18 -11.07
C HIS A 108 -5.23 36.42 -10.55
N VAL A 109 -5.75 35.59 -9.63
CA VAL A 109 -7.12 35.70 -9.12
C VAL A 109 -7.35 37.01 -8.38
N GLN A 110 -6.31 37.58 -7.77
CA GLN A 110 -6.40 38.87 -7.07
C GLN A 110 -6.63 40.04 -8.04
N ASP A 111 -6.12 39.93 -9.28
CA ASP A 111 -6.11 40.99 -10.30
C ASP A 111 -6.94 40.64 -11.56
N CYS A 112 -7.73 39.56 -11.52
CA CYS A 112 -8.43 39.03 -12.69
C CYS A 112 -9.64 39.91 -13.07
N GLN A 113 -9.48 40.76 -14.09
CA GLN A 113 -10.56 41.62 -14.63
C GLN A 113 -11.33 40.99 -15.82
N GLY A 114 -10.89 39.83 -16.32
CA GLY A 114 -11.51 39.11 -17.44
C GLY A 114 -11.36 39.79 -18.81
N LYS A 115 -11.44 39.02 -19.91
CA LYS A 115 -11.74 39.59 -21.23
C LYS A 115 -13.23 39.39 -21.46
N VAL A 116 -13.97 40.48 -21.53
CA VAL A 116 -15.39 40.44 -21.85
C VAL A 116 -15.52 40.12 -23.34
N ASP A 117 -16.10 38.97 -23.67
CA ASP A 117 -16.69 38.74 -24.98
C ASP A 117 -18.18 38.38 -24.79
N VAL A 118 -19.05 39.33 -25.13
CA VAL A 118 -20.49 39.37 -24.76
C VAL A 118 -21.34 38.46 -25.66
N SER A 119 -20.79 37.78 -26.66
CA SER A 119 -21.63 37.23 -27.73
C SER A 119 -22.03 35.75 -27.66
N GLN A 120 -21.82 35.01 -26.56
CA GLN A 120 -22.22 33.57 -26.53
C GLN A 120 -22.96 33.02 -25.30
N LEU A 121 -23.45 33.83 -24.37
CA LEU A 121 -24.37 33.34 -23.32
C LEU A 121 -25.61 34.22 -23.14
N GLN A 122 -26.19 34.66 -24.26
CA GLN A 122 -27.62 34.95 -24.33
C GLN A 122 -28.31 33.87 -25.17
N LYS A 123 -28.89 32.90 -24.46
CA LYS A 123 -30.12 32.15 -24.79
C LYS A 123 -30.01 30.75 -24.20
N GLN A 124 -30.36 30.62 -22.93
CA GLN A 124 -31.40 29.69 -22.49
C GLN A 124 -31.71 29.95 -21.01
N PHE A 125 -32.75 30.77 -20.83
CA PHE A 125 -33.61 30.91 -19.64
C PHE A 125 -32.94 31.51 -18.38
N GLY A 126 -33.37 32.66 -17.85
CA GLY A 126 -34.74 33.15 -17.68
C GLY A 126 -35.13 33.03 -16.20
N THR A 127 -34.86 34.09 -15.45
CA THR A 127 -35.19 34.42 -14.04
C THR A 127 -36.69 34.29 -13.68
N PRO A 128 -37.15 34.58 -12.42
CA PRO A 128 -36.75 34.11 -11.08
C PRO A 128 -37.97 33.87 -10.14
N MET A 129 -37.76 33.65 -8.82
CA MET A 129 -38.56 34.07 -7.62
C MET A 129 -38.63 32.96 -6.51
N PRO A 130 -38.92 33.27 -5.21
CA PRO A 130 -38.09 34.01 -4.25
C PRO A 130 -38.02 33.32 -2.86
N ALA A 131 -37.38 34.00 -1.89
CA ALA A 131 -37.12 33.56 -0.52
C ALA A 131 -38.29 33.62 0.47
N GLY A 132 -38.19 32.82 1.54
CA GLY A 132 -38.93 32.85 2.82
C GLY A 132 -38.75 31.48 3.50
N SER A 133 -38.68 31.25 4.80
CA SER A 133 -38.66 32.03 6.05
C SER A 133 -38.74 30.97 7.17
N LEU A 134 -37.84 31.04 8.18
CA LEU A 134 -37.98 30.61 9.59
C LEU A 134 -38.78 29.33 10.00
N ASN A 135 -38.05 28.38 10.63
CA ASN A 135 -38.27 27.58 11.89
C ASN A 135 -39.67 27.54 12.57
N PRO A 136 -39.98 26.64 13.57
CA PRO A 136 -39.22 25.53 14.22
C PRO A 136 -40.04 24.24 14.54
N SER A 137 -39.38 23.13 14.96
CA SER A 137 -39.86 22.26 16.07
C SER A 137 -38.97 21.02 16.32
N LEU A 138 -38.46 20.91 17.55
CA LEU A 138 -37.84 19.74 18.22
C LEU A 138 -38.93 18.66 18.54
N PRO A 139 -38.63 17.37 18.88
CA PRO A 139 -37.56 16.97 19.81
C PRO A 139 -36.78 15.67 19.49
N VAL A 140 -35.55 15.57 19.99
CA VAL A 140 -34.91 14.28 20.23
C VAL A 140 -34.54 14.20 21.70
N SER A 141 -35.08 13.18 22.35
CA SER A 141 -35.04 12.84 23.76
C SER A 141 -33.67 12.34 24.22
N SER A 142 -33.32 12.78 25.43
CA SER A 142 -32.54 12.10 26.47
C SER A 142 -31.27 11.35 26.09
N VAL A 143 -30.14 11.98 26.41
CA VAL A 143 -28.82 11.38 26.62
C VAL A 143 -28.87 10.46 27.84
N GLY A 144 -28.76 9.15 27.61
CA GLY A 144 -28.40 8.16 28.63
C GLY A 144 -26.89 8.14 28.84
N SER A 145 -26.50 8.36 30.09
CA SER A 145 -25.22 8.13 30.76
C SER A 145 -24.08 7.46 29.98
N ALA A 146 -22.90 8.09 30.09
CA ALA A 146 -21.59 7.57 29.74
C ALA A 146 -21.40 6.11 30.16
N GLN A 147 -21.23 5.23 29.19
CA GLN A 147 -20.55 3.96 29.39
C GLN A 147 -19.16 4.04 28.77
N VAL A 148 -18.19 3.75 29.64
CA VAL A 148 -16.77 3.48 29.39
C VAL A 148 -16.59 2.82 28.02
N ILE A 149 -15.93 3.50 27.08
CA ILE A 149 -15.58 2.93 25.77
C ILE A 149 -14.53 1.84 26.02
N PRO A 150 -14.80 0.56 25.70
CA PRO A 150 -13.82 -0.50 25.83
C PRO A 150 -12.73 -0.32 24.77
N GLN A 151 -11.49 -0.60 25.18
CA GLN A 151 -10.33 -0.87 24.35
C GLN A 151 -10.76 -1.55 23.02
N GLN A 152 -10.71 -0.81 21.91
CA GLN A 152 -11.14 -1.31 20.59
C GLN A 152 -10.44 -2.64 20.29
N ALA A 153 -11.23 -3.70 20.15
CA ALA A 153 -10.74 -5.04 19.87
C ALA A 153 -9.86 -5.03 18.61
N LEU A 154 -8.58 -5.36 18.78
CA LEU A 154 -7.71 -5.71 17.67
C LEU A 154 -8.42 -6.79 16.84
N GLN A 155 -8.69 -6.46 15.58
CA GLN A 155 -9.34 -7.34 14.61
C GLN A 155 -8.48 -8.59 14.41
N ASP A 156 -9.12 -9.75 14.31
CA ASP A 156 -8.42 -11.04 14.18
C ASP A 156 -7.53 -11.02 12.92
N LEU A 157 -6.23 -11.31 13.06
CA LEU A 157 -5.35 -11.44 11.90
C LEU A 157 -5.78 -12.68 11.10
N MET A 158 -6.12 -12.45 9.84
CA MET A 158 -6.55 -13.48 8.92
C MET A 158 -5.41 -13.81 7.96
N ILE A 159 -4.96 -15.06 7.97
CA ILE A 159 -3.88 -15.53 7.13
C ILE A 159 -4.48 -16.30 5.97
N TYR A 160 -4.15 -15.87 4.75
CA TYR A 160 -4.62 -16.48 3.51
C TYR A 160 -3.52 -17.35 2.91
N ILE A 161 -3.80 -18.65 2.76
CA ILE A 161 -2.87 -19.66 2.24
C ILE A 161 -3.45 -20.25 0.98
N MET A 162 -2.88 -19.92 -0.18
CA MET A 162 -3.30 -20.50 -1.45
C MET A 162 -2.91 -21.98 -1.51
N GLU A 163 -3.79 -22.84 -2.04
CA GLU A 163 -3.45 -24.23 -2.31
C GLU A 163 -2.75 -24.33 -3.67
N LYS A 164 -1.66 -25.09 -3.73
CA LYS A 164 -0.91 -25.32 -4.97
C LYS A 164 -1.76 -26.07 -5.99
N ASP A 165 -1.66 -25.68 -7.26
CA ASP A 165 -2.32 -26.34 -8.41
C ASP A 165 -3.83 -26.52 -8.21
N SER A 166 -4.47 -25.59 -7.49
CA SER A 166 -5.87 -25.64 -7.08
C SER A 166 -6.58 -24.32 -7.38
N LYS A 167 -7.88 -24.26 -7.11
CA LYS A 167 -8.70 -23.03 -7.08
C LYS A 167 -9.02 -22.62 -5.65
N ARG A 168 -8.51 -23.35 -4.66
CA ARG A 168 -8.86 -23.21 -3.26
C ARG A 168 -7.79 -22.49 -2.49
N PHE A 169 -8.22 -21.83 -1.42
CA PHE A 169 -7.31 -21.30 -0.41
C PHE A 169 -7.89 -21.54 0.97
N TYR A 170 -6.99 -21.59 1.95
CA TYR A 170 -7.32 -21.74 3.36
C TYR A 170 -7.22 -20.38 4.03
N LEU A 171 -8.17 -20.11 4.89
CA LEU A 171 -8.22 -18.91 5.70
C LEU A 171 -8.07 -19.31 7.16
N TYR A 172 -6.97 -18.92 7.78
CA TYR A 172 -6.67 -19.19 9.17
C TYR A 172 -6.84 -17.92 10.00
N ASN A 173 -7.70 -17.99 11.01
CA ASN A 173 -7.86 -16.91 12.00
C ASN A 173 -6.90 -17.16 13.16
N THR A 174 -5.97 -16.24 13.41
CA THR A 174 -4.92 -16.44 14.44
C THR A 174 -5.47 -16.51 15.86
N LYS A 175 -6.61 -15.88 16.13
CA LYS A 175 -7.23 -15.81 17.46
C LYS A 175 -8.09 -17.02 17.77
N THR A 176 -9.02 -17.37 16.87
CA THR A 176 -9.94 -18.51 17.05
C THR A 176 -9.31 -19.83 16.63
N GLN A 177 -8.19 -19.78 15.89
CA GLN A 177 -7.54 -20.92 15.26
C GLN A 177 -8.43 -21.69 14.27
N ALA A 178 -9.55 -21.09 13.88
CA ALA A 178 -10.45 -21.65 12.88
C ALA A 178 -9.77 -21.64 11.51
N VAL A 179 -9.97 -22.72 10.76
CA VAL A 179 -9.55 -22.84 9.36
C VAL A 179 -10.79 -23.01 8.52
N THR A 180 -10.99 -22.12 7.55
CA THR A 180 -12.03 -22.30 6.52
C THR A 180 -11.39 -22.55 5.17
N SER A 181 -12.02 -23.42 4.37
CA SER A 181 -11.63 -23.63 2.99
C SER A 181 -12.56 -22.87 2.07
N ASN A 182 -11.97 -22.15 1.13
CA ASN A 182 -12.67 -21.25 0.23
C ASN A 182 -12.26 -21.58 -1.21
N THR A 183 -13.12 -21.28 -2.17
CA THR A 183 -12.89 -21.54 -3.60
C THR A 183 -13.03 -20.27 -4.41
N VAL A 184 -12.12 -20.08 -5.36
CA VAL A 184 -12.19 -19.00 -6.35
C VAL A 184 -12.83 -19.53 -7.63
N GLN A 185 -13.90 -18.87 -8.07
CA GLN A 185 -14.59 -19.15 -9.33
C GLN A 185 -13.74 -18.64 -10.49
N THR A 186 -12.95 -19.53 -11.06
CA THR A 186 -12.10 -19.31 -12.24
C THR A 186 -12.13 -20.54 -13.15
N ALA A 187 -11.87 -20.35 -14.44
CA ALA A 187 -11.85 -21.44 -15.42
C ALA A 187 -10.70 -22.43 -15.15
N ALA A 188 -9.50 -21.91 -14.88
CA ALA A 188 -8.28 -22.69 -14.62
C ALA A 188 -7.84 -22.61 -13.16
N ASN A 189 -6.97 -23.53 -12.72
CA ASN A 189 -6.33 -23.46 -11.41
C ASN A 189 -5.39 -22.24 -11.33
N PHE A 190 -4.94 -21.90 -10.13
CA PHE A 190 -3.97 -20.81 -9.96
C PHE A 190 -2.71 -21.04 -10.81
N PRO A 191 -2.15 -19.99 -11.46
CA PRO A 191 -1.02 -20.14 -12.36
C PRO A 191 0.19 -20.73 -11.63
N HIS A 192 0.97 -21.62 -12.23
CA HIS A 192 2.16 -22.18 -11.57
C HIS A 192 3.20 -21.10 -11.24
N ASN A 193 3.90 -21.19 -10.11
CA ASN A 193 4.92 -20.21 -9.66
C ASN A 193 4.46 -18.73 -9.60
N PHE A 194 3.16 -18.50 -9.37
CA PHE A 194 2.58 -17.21 -9.00
C PHE A 194 3.06 -16.73 -7.63
N GLN A 195 2.72 -15.51 -7.22
CA GLN A 195 2.77 -15.11 -5.82
C GLN A 195 1.44 -14.65 -5.26
N ALA A 196 1.18 -14.95 -3.99
CA ALA A 196 0.06 -14.45 -3.23
C ALA A 196 0.52 -13.44 -2.19
N ILE A 197 -0.08 -12.25 -2.20
CA ILE A 197 0.26 -11.19 -1.25
C ILE A 197 -0.99 -10.66 -0.55
N GLN A 198 -0.85 -10.46 0.76
CA GLN A 198 -1.86 -9.85 1.61
C GLN A 198 -1.43 -8.40 1.88
N VAL A 199 -2.33 -7.46 1.62
CA VAL A 199 -2.09 -6.03 1.78
C VAL A 199 -3.09 -5.46 2.77
N GLY A 200 -2.55 -4.87 3.82
CA GLY A 200 -3.31 -4.22 4.89
C GLY A 200 -3.75 -5.15 6.01
N ILE A 201 -3.76 -4.62 7.24
CA ILE A 201 -4.06 -5.40 8.46
C ILE A 201 -5.55 -5.27 8.83
N GLN A 202 -6.17 -4.11 8.65
CA GLN A 202 -7.58 -3.86 9.00
C GLN A 202 -8.53 -4.27 7.89
N ASN A 203 -8.17 -3.98 6.64
CA ASN A 203 -8.92 -4.32 5.45
C ASN A 203 -8.04 -5.15 4.52
N THR A 204 -7.69 -6.36 4.95
CA THR A 204 -6.79 -7.24 4.21
C THR A 204 -7.35 -7.55 2.83
N ARG A 205 -6.62 -7.10 1.81
CA ARG A 205 -6.85 -7.43 0.41
C ARG A 205 -5.84 -8.47 -0.01
N ILE A 206 -6.27 -9.46 -0.78
CA ILE A 206 -5.40 -10.52 -1.27
C ILE A 206 -5.28 -10.42 -2.78
N TYR A 207 -4.05 -10.50 -3.26
CA TYR A 207 -3.75 -10.46 -4.68
C TYR A 207 -3.01 -11.73 -5.08
N ILE A 208 -3.34 -12.23 -6.27
CA ILE A 208 -2.55 -13.22 -7.00
C ILE A 208 -1.80 -12.49 -8.12
N VAL A 209 -0.49 -12.70 -8.18
CA VAL A 209 0.42 -11.95 -9.04
C VAL A 209 1.21 -12.93 -9.90
N GLY A 210 1.18 -12.74 -11.22
CA GLY A 210 2.01 -13.49 -12.16
C GLY A 210 1.78 -15.01 -12.19
N GLY A 211 2.80 -15.72 -12.64
CA GLY A 211 2.83 -17.17 -12.77
C GLY A 211 2.27 -17.66 -14.11
N GLY A 212 2.47 -18.96 -14.39
CA GLY A 212 2.06 -19.61 -15.63
C GLY A 212 3.02 -20.70 -16.06
N ASP A 213 2.78 -21.30 -17.23
CA ASP A 213 3.71 -22.25 -17.83
C ASP A 213 5.01 -21.55 -18.23
N PHE A 214 6.12 -21.98 -17.62
CA PHE A 214 7.46 -21.44 -17.87
C PHE A 214 7.90 -21.56 -19.34
N ASN A 215 7.50 -22.64 -20.03
CA ASN A 215 7.89 -22.90 -21.40
C ASN A 215 7.17 -21.98 -22.39
N GLN A 216 6.07 -21.37 -21.94
CA GLN A 216 5.29 -20.40 -22.70
C GLN A 216 5.49 -18.99 -22.13
N LEU A 217 4.81 -18.00 -22.72
CA LEU A 217 4.69 -16.65 -22.17
C LEU A 217 3.19 -16.31 -22.04
N PRO A 218 2.45 -17.01 -21.17
CA PRO A 218 1.02 -16.79 -21.02
C PRO A 218 0.76 -15.42 -20.38
N GLU A 219 -0.41 -14.84 -20.70
CA GLU A 219 -0.84 -13.55 -20.18
C GLU A 219 -0.85 -13.49 -18.64
N THR A 220 -1.06 -14.64 -17.98
CA THR A 220 -1.05 -14.76 -16.52
C THR A 220 0.26 -14.30 -15.89
N MET A 221 1.39 -14.34 -16.61
CA MET A 221 2.68 -13.86 -16.10
C MET A 221 2.73 -12.33 -15.92
N PHE A 222 1.85 -11.58 -16.59
CA PHE A 222 1.74 -10.12 -16.50
C PHE A 222 0.57 -9.69 -15.63
N GLN A 223 -0.37 -10.59 -15.37
CA GLN A 223 -1.60 -10.27 -14.67
C GLN A 223 -1.39 -10.16 -13.16
N MET A 224 -2.20 -9.29 -12.56
CA MET A 224 -2.49 -9.32 -11.15
C MET A 224 -4.00 -9.30 -10.98
N ASN A 225 -4.53 -10.15 -10.10
CA ASN A 225 -5.94 -10.18 -9.77
C ASN A 225 -6.13 -10.06 -8.26
N GLN A 226 -7.12 -9.28 -7.83
CA GLN A 226 -7.57 -9.30 -6.45
C GLN A 226 -8.56 -10.45 -6.25
N ILE A 227 -8.41 -11.19 -5.16
CA ILE A 227 -9.37 -12.20 -4.73
C ILE A 227 -10.42 -11.49 -3.86
N VAL A 228 -11.68 -11.51 -4.29
CA VAL A 228 -12.79 -10.84 -3.58
C VAL A 228 -13.95 -11.80 -3.33
N PRO A 229 -14.66 -11.68 -2.20
CA PRO A 229 -15.81 -12.53 -1.91
C PRO A 229 -16.95 -12.27 -2.89
N ILE A 230 -17.73 -13.30 -3.21
CA ILE A 230 -18.96 -13.18 -3.99
C ILE A 230 -20.13 -12.93 -3.03
N ALA A 231 -20.82 -11.80 -3.21
CA ALA A 231 -21.95 -11.44 -2.37
C ALA A 231 -23.03 -12.55 -2.40
N GLY A 232 -23.47 -12.97 -1.21
CA GLY A 232 -24.47 -14.03 -1.05
C GLY A 232 -23.96 -15.47 -1.22
N GLN A 233 -22.67 -15.69 -1.46
CA GLN A 233 -22.10 -17.04 -1.61
C GLN A 233 -20.94 -17.26 -0.62
N ALA A 234 -21.27 -17.78 0.56
CA ALA A 234 -20.27 -18.08 1.59
C ALA A 234 -19.18 -19.04 1.06
N GLY A 235 -17.92 -18.71 1.32
CA GLY A 235 -16.78 -19.51 0.88
C GLY A 235 -16.47 -19.44 -0.63
N GLN A 236 -17.20 -18.63 -1.40
CA GLN A 236 -16.98 -18.43 -2.83
C GLN A 236 -16.40 -17.05 -3.11
N TYR A 237 -15.37 -17.02 -3.95
CA TYR A 237 -14.61 -15.83 -4.31
C TYR A 237 -14.51 -15.73 -5.82
N LYS A 238 -14.20 -14.54 -6.33
CA LYS A 238 -13.90 -14.28 -7.74
C LYS A 238 -12.59 -13.53 -7.87
N LEU A 239 -12.03 -13.55 -9.08
CA LEU A 239 -10.88 -12.73 -9.45
C LEU A 239 -11.38 -11.40 -10.04
N GLU A 240 -10.87 -10.30 -9.52
CA GLU A 240 -11.00 -8.97 -10.11
C GLU A 240 -9.67 -8.54 -10.72
N SER A 241 -9.66 -8.37 -12.05
CA SER A 241 -8.47 -7.95 -12.77
C SER A 241 -7.99 -6.57 -12.32
N ARG A 242 -6.69 -6.46 -12.10
CA ARG A 242 -5.98 -5.20 -11.83
C ARG A 242 -5.06 -4.86 -13.00
N ALA A 243 -4.42 -3.71 -12.94
CA ALA A 243 -3.45 -3.33 -13.97
C ALA A 243 -2.38 -4.42 -14.12
N LYS A 244 -1.98 -4.64 -15.38
CA LYS A 244 -0.95 -5.61 -15.73
C LYS A 244 0.43 -5.02 -15.47
N MET A 245 1.33 -5.87 -15.02
CA MET A 245 2.76 -5.58 -14.93
C MET A 245 3.34 -5.42 -16.32
N GLN A 246 4.42 -4.65 -16.44
CA GLN A 246 5.16 -4.49 -17.68
C GLN A 246 6.02 -5.73 -17.99
N TYR A 247 6.53 -6.41 -16.96
CA TYR A 247 7.48 -7.51 -17.12
C TYR A 247 6.88 -8.84 -16.65
N ALA A 248 7.21 -9.91 -17.36
CA ALA A 248 6.71 -11.25 -17.07
C ALA A 248 7.26 -11.80 -15.74
N ARG A 249 6.36 -12.26 -14.87
CA ARG A 249 6.70 -12.74 -13.53
C ARG A 249 6.43 -14.23 -13.37
N HIS A 250 7.49 -15.00 -13.14
CA HIS A 250 7.41 -16.44 -12.84
C HIS A 250 8.50 -16.81 -11.83
N GLY A 251 8.12 -17.33 -10.65
CA GLY A 251 9.08 -17.62 -9.58
C GLY A 251 9.69 -16.34 -8.99
N HIS A 252 8.92 -15.26 -8.95
CA HIS A 252 9.29 -13.95 -8.47
C HIS A 252 8.95 -13.81 -6.97
N SER A 253 9.26 -12.66 -6.39
CA SER A 253 8.87 -12.33 -5.01
C SER A 253 8.08 -11.03 -4.97
N CYS A 254 7.19 -10.92 -3.98
CA CYS A 254 6.42 -9.72 -3.71
C CYS A 254 6.34 -9.42 -2.21
N CYS A 255 6.24 -8.13 -1.88
CA CYS A 255 5.94 -7.68 -0.53
C CYS A 255 5.04 -6.45 -0.55
N SER A 256 4.34 -6.19 0.55
CA SER A 256 3.50 -5.01 0.71
C SER A 256 4.27 -3.87 1.37
N ILE A 257 4.00 -2.63 0.95
CA ILE A 257 4.50 -1.40 1.56
C ILE A 257 3.29 -0.62 2.07
N GLY A 258 3.17 -0.55 3.40
CA GLY A 258 1.98 -0.01 4.06
C GLY A 258 0.69 -0.72 3.61
N GLU A 259 -0.38 0.05 3.54
CA GLU A 259 -1.73 -0.47 3.27
C GLU A 259 -2.07 -0.54 1.77
N ASN A 260 -1.29 0.09 0.89
CA ASN A 260 -1.74 0.39 -0.48
C ASN A 260 -0.75 0.05 -1.58
N HIS A 261 0.46 -0.42 -1.26
CA HIS A 261 1.46 -0.70 -2.28
C HIS A 261 1.94 -2.14 -2.25
N ILE A 262 2.25 -2.68 -3.44
CA ILE A 262 2.87 -3.99 -3.62
C ILE A 262 4.13 -3.78 -4.45
N VAL A 263 5.27 -4.30 -3.99
CA VAL A 263 6.51 -4.31 -4.76
C VAL A 263 6.76 -5.72 -5.27
N VAL A 264 7.07 -5.83 -6.55
CA VAL A 264 7.37 -7.10 -7.23
C VAL A 264 8.80 -7.06 -7.77
N THR A 265 9.57 -8.11 -7.51
CA THR A 265 10.98 -8.19 -7.88
C THR A 265 11.32 -9.53 -8.54
N GLY A 266 12.19 -9.46 -9.54
CA GLY A 266 12.80 -10.60 -10.21
C GLY A 266 11.82 -11.49 -11.00
N SER A 267 12.39 -12.50 -11.66
CA SER A 267 11.66 -13.47 -12.49
C SER A 267 12.63 -14.54 -12.99
N ARG A 268 12.16 -15.78 -13.07
CA ARG A 268 12.87 -16.88 -13.74
C ARG A 268 12.79 -16.73 -15.26
N LYS A 269 11.69 -16.17 -15.77
CA LYS A 269 11.50 -15.90 -17.20
C LYS A 269 12.28 -14.63 -17.54
N ASP A 270 13.42 -14.79 -18.22
CA ASP A 270 14.33 -13.67 -18.48
C ASP A 270 14.11 -13.07 -19.88
N ILE A 271 12.98 -12.37 -20.02
CA ILE A 271 12.63 -11.57 -21.20
C ILE A 271 12.64 -10.11 -20.75
N ASP A 272 13.17 -9.19 -21.56
CA ASP A 272 13.28 -7.75 -21.24
C ASP A 272 13.99 -7.47 -19.90
N SER A 273 14.96 -8.33 -19.56
CA SER A 273 15.68 -8.33 -18.29
C SER A 273 14.77 -8.47 -17.06
N ALA A 274 13.59 -9.10 -17.19
CA ALA A 274 12.61 -9.25 -16.11
C ALA A 274 13.18 -9.85 -14.82
N CYS A 275 14.29 -10.60 -14.90
CA CYS A 275 14.99 -11.10 -13.73
C CYS A 275 15.58 -10.01 -12.81
N ARG A 276 15.80 -8.79 -13.32
CA ARG A 276 16.30 -7.62 -12.58
C ARG A 276 15.25 -6.54 -12.37
N GLN A 277 14.12 -6.64 -13.06
CA GLN A 277 13.10 -5.60 -13.03
C GLN A 277 12.40 -5.55 -11.68
N THR A 278 12.17 -4.34 -11.19
CA THR A 278 11.40 -4.04 -9.98
C THR A 278 10.24 -3.15 -10.37
N GLU A 279 9.02 -3.51 -9.94
CA GLU A 279 7.84 -2.69 -10.17
C GLU A 279 7.10 -2.50 -8.85
N ILE A 280 6.55 -1.30 -8.63
CA ILE A 280 5.66 -0.99 -7.52
C ILE A 280 4.25 -0.73 -8.06
N TYR A 281 3.27 -1.38 -7.47
CA TYR A 281 1.86 -1.17 -7.72
C TYR A 281 1.24 -0.30 -6.65
N SER A 282 0.36 0.62 -7.06
CA SER A 282 -0.53 1.36 -6.16
C SER A 282 -1.95 0.81 -6.29
N ALA A 283 -2.49 0.30 -5.18
CA ALA A 283 -3.87 -0.16 -5.09
C ALA A 283 -4.90 0.97 -5.14
N ILE A 284 -4.47 2.22 -4.91
CA ILE A 284 -5.33 3.40 -4.99
C ILE A 284 -5.55 3.78 -6.46
N THR A 285 -4.47 3.91 -7.23
CA THR A 285 -4.53 4.36 -8.62
C THR A 285 -4.67 3.21 -9.61
N ASN A 286 -4.51 1.97 -9.16
CA ASN A 286 -4.47 0.77 -10.01
C ASN A 286 -3.43 0.93 -11.14
N THR A 287 -2.21 1.32 -10.78
CA THR A 287 -1.11 1.53 -11.73
C THR A 287 0.18 0.90 -11.24
N TRP A 288 1.01 0.44 -12.18
CA TRP A 288 2.38 0.03 -11.94
C TRP A 288 3.36 1.16 -12.25
N THR A 289 4.48 1.19 -11.55
CA THR A 289 5.60 2.08 -11.80
C THR A 289 6.89 1.28 -11.70
N THR A 290 7.72 1.38 -12.72
CA THR A 290 9.03 0.72 -12.75
C THR A 290 10.01 1.46 -11.84
N LEU A 291 10.69 0.71 -10.98
CA LEU A 291 11.73 1.21 -10.07
C LEU A 291 13.12 0.82 -10.58
N ALA A 292 14.16 1.13 -9.79
CA ALA A 292 15.51 0.75 -10.12
C ALA A 292 15.68 -0.78 -10.26
N LEU A 293 16.56 -1.17 -11.18
CA LEU A 293 16.96 -2.57 -11.40
C LEU A 293 17.73 -3.12 -10.20
N THR A 294 17.49 -4.38 -9.84
CA THR A 294 18.33 -5.09 -8.87
C THR A 294 19.76 -5.26 -9.41
N ASN A 295 20.73 -5.39 -8.50
CA ASN A 295 22.12 -5.60 -8.89
C ASN A 295 22.31 -6.97 -9.52
N THR A 296 21.69 -8.01 -8.95
CA THR A 296 21.70 -9.37 -9.50
C THR A 296 20.30 -9.80 -9.92
N GLY A 297 20.19 -10.28 -11.16
CA GLY A 297 18.97 -10.90 -11.66
C GLY A 297 18.71 -12.24 -10.97
N ARG A 298 17.54 -12.41 -10.36
CA ARG A 298 17.26 -13.58 -9.52
C ARG A 298 15.80 -14.02 -9.53
N HIS A 299 15.59 -15.26 -9.13
CA HIS A 299 14.29 -15.89 -8.96
C HIS A 299 14.30 -16.86 -7.77
N TYR A 300 13.12 -17.26 -7.31
CA TYR A 300 12.90 -18.01 -6.07
C TYR A 300 13.57 -17.37 -4.85
N HIS A 301 13.80 -16.06 -4.90
CA HIS A 301 14.22 -15.23 -3.78
C HIS A 301 13.01 -14.83 -2.94
N SER A 302 13.29 -14.23 -1.79
CA SER A 302 12.27 -13.78 -0.86
C SER A 302 12.39 -12.27 -0.68
N SER A 303 11.27 -11.59 -0.41
CA SER A 303 11.27 -10.14 -0.19
C SER A 303 10.31 -9.77 0.92
N CYS A 304 10.69 -8.76 1.70
CA CYS A 304 9.81 -8.13 2.67
C CYS A 304 10.07 -6.63 2.71
N SER A 305 9.09 -5.90 3.22
CA SER A 305 9.30 -4.51 3.61
C SER A 305 9.89 -4.42 5.01
N PHE A 306 10.50 -3.27 5.31
CA PHE A 306 10.90 -2.89 6.66
C PHE A 306 10.40 -1.47 6.94
N GLN A 307 9.63 -1.31 8.01
CA GLN A 307 9.01 -0.05 8.44
C GLN A 307 8.22 0.68 7.35
N SER A 308 7.76 -0.05 6.32
CA SER A 308 7.16 0.53 5.10
C SER A 308 8.03 1.60 4.40
N ARG A 309 9.35 1.55 4.60
CA ARG A 309 10.32 2.54 4.08
C ARG A 309 11.48 1.92 3.31
N ALA A 310 11.59 0.60 3.30
CA ALA A 310 12.56 -0.10 2.50
C ALA A 310 11.99 -1.45 2.07
N VAL A 311 12.50 -1.95 0.96
CA VAL A 311 12.32 -3.33 0.50
C VAL A 311 13.65 -4.05 0.57
N TYR A 312 13.61 -5.26 1.10
CA TYR A 312 14.74 -6.17 1.12
C TYR A 312 14.47 -7.35 0.21
N VAL A 313 15.51 -7.79 -0.50
CA VAL A 313 15.51 -8.99 -1.32
C VAL A 313 16.60 -9.93 -0.81
N PHE A 314 16.22 -11.17 -0.53
CA PHE A 314 17.05 -12.18 0.13
C PHE A 314 17.28 -13.38 -0.78
N CYS A 315 18.55 -13.74 -0.93
CA CYS A 315 18.94 -15.04 -1.46
C CYS A 315 18.37 -15.30 -2.88
N GLY A 316 17.97 -16.54 -3.19
CA GLY A 316 17.41 -16.97 -4.47
C GLY A 316 18.43 -17.64 -5.39
N ILE A 317 18.04 -17.85 -6.64
CA ILE A 317 18.90 -18.37 -7.70
C ILE A 317 19.25 -17.22 -8.65
N SER A 318 20.53 -17.03 -8.92
CA SER A 318 21.00 -16.11 -9.95
C SER A 318 20.58 -16.60 -11.34
N ASN A 319 19.94 -15.72 -12.12
CA ASN A 319 19.57 -16.05 -13.50
C ASN A 319 20.79 -16.22 -14.40
N GLU A 320 21.88 -15.53 -14.11
CA GLU A 320 23.12 -15.59 -14.88
C GLU A 320 23.92 -16.85 -14.53
N SER A 321 24.32 -16.99 -13.26
CA SER A 321 25.23 -18.07 -12.84
C SER A 321 24.53 -19.38 -12.51
N LYS A 322 23.19 -19.39 -12.40
CA LYS A 322 22.36 -20.53 -11.94
C LYS A 322 22.70 -21.04 -10.54
N LYS A 323 23.51 -20.30 -9.77
CA LYS A 323 23.89 -20.64 -8.40
C LYS A 323 22.91 -20.05 -7.40
N TYR A 324 22.78 -20.72 -6.24
CA TYR A 324 22.14 -20.12 -5.08
C TYR A 324 22.93 -18.89 -4.61
N LEU A 325 22.20 -17.92 -4.08
CA LEU A 325 22.72 -16.69 -3.51
C LEU A 325 22.45 -16.66 -2.01
N ASN A 326 23.38 -16.09 -1.24
CA ASN A 326 23.15 -15.62 0.13
C ASN A 326 23.21 -14.09 0.24
N THR A 327 23.27 -13.40 -0.89
CA THR A 327 23.31 -11.94 -0.94
C THR A 327 21.96 -11.34 -0.56
N ILE A 328 22.00 -10.20 0.12
CA ILE A 328 20.83 -9.41 0.49
C ILE A 328 20.98 -8.04 -0.16
N GLU A 329 19.93 -7.58 -0.83
CA GLU A 329 19.86 -6.25 -1.43
C GLU A 329 18.74 -5.43 -0.77
N ARG A 330 18.97 -4.12 -0.63
CA ARG A 330 17.99 -3.17 -0.08
C ARG A 330 17.70 -2.06 -1.07
N LEU A 331 16.43 -1.70 -1.21
CA LEU A 331 15.99 -0.47 -1.86
C LEU A 331 15.24 0.38 -0.84
N ASP A 332 15.75 1.58 -0.58
CA ASP A 332 15.06 2.58 0.25
C ASP A 332 13.91 3.20 -0.56
N LEU A 333 12.75 3.38 0.08
CA LEU A 333 11.53 3.91 -0.52
C LEU A 333 10.96 5.04 0.34
N ASP A 334 10.44 6.06 -0.32
CA ASP A 334 9.54 7.02 0.28
C ASP A 334 8.14 6.82 -0.33
N PRO A 335 7.21 6.15 0.39
CA PRO A 335 5.86 5.92 -0.11
C PRO A 335 5.03 7.20 -0.20
N THR A 336 5.46 8.29 0.43
CA THR A 336 4.82 9.61 0.34
C THR A 336 5.38 10.46 -0.79
N ASN A 337 6.56 10.11 -1.31
CA ASN A 337 7.21 10.81 -2.41
C ASN A 337 7.84 9.81 -3.41
N MET A 338 7.03 9.39 -4.37
CA MET A 338 7.48 8.48 -5.43
C MET A 338 8.65 9.04 -6.26
N GLN A 339 8.74 10.37 -6.41
CA GLN A 339 9.86 10.97 -7.16
C GLN A 339 11.20 10.75 -6.45
N VAL A 340 11.24 10.83 -5.12
CA VAL A 340 12.43 10.47 -4.34
C VAL A 340 12.75 8.99 -4.52
N THR A 341 11.74 8.12 -4.41
CA THR A 341 11.88 6.68 -4.62
C THR A 341 12.52 6.34 -5.97
N LEU A 342 12.11 7.01 -7.05
CA LEU A 342 12.64 6.79 -8.40
C LEU A 342 14.12 7.14 -8.55
N THR A 343 14.69 7.97 -7.66
CA THR A 343 16.12 8.29 -7.67
C THR A 343 16.98 7.27 -6.91
N LYS A 344 16.35 6.40 -6.11
CA LYS A 344 17.06 5.40 -5.29
C LYS A 344 17.55 4.25 -6.15
N ARG A 345 18.57 3.57 -5.66
CA ARG A 345 19.16 2.38 -6.30
C ARG A 345 19.23 1.27 -5.28
N TRP A 346 19.21 0.03 -5.78
CA TRP A 346 19.45 -1.13 -4.96
C TRP A 346 20.88 -1.13 -4.44
N VAL A 347 21.04 -1.38 -3.15
CA VAL A 347 22.33 -1.53 -2.48
C VAL A 347 22.47 -2.98 -2.04
N GLN A 348 23.48 -3.68 -2.54
CA GLN A 348 23.87 -4.96 -1.97
C GLN A 348 24.51 -4.72 -0.60
N LEU A 349 23.94 -5.35 0.44
CA LEU A 349 24.39 -5.17 1.81
C LEU A 349 25.69 -5.91 2.07
N GLN A 350 26.59 -5.27 2.82
CA GLN A 350 27.68 -5.95 3.51
C GLN A 350 27.14 -6.46 4.84
N VAL A 351 26.86 -7.76 4.92
CA VAL A 351 26.18 -8.37 6.06
C VAL A 351 27.22 -8.89 7.06
N ASN A 352 27.20 -8.38 8.28
CA ASN A 352 28.02 -8.92 9.36
C ASN A 352 27.48 -10.31 9.73
N GLY A 353 28.32 -11.34 9.63
CA GLY A 353 27.89 -12.72 9.82
C GLY A 353 27.26 -13.36 8.58
N ALA A 354 27.50 -12.84 7.37
CA ALA A 354 27.00 -13.42 6.11
C ALA A 354 27.29 -14.92 5.95
N ALA A 355 28.41 -15.41 6.50
CA ALA A 355 28.79 -16.83 6.48
C ALA A 355 27.81 -17.74 7.24
N LEU A 356 26.99 -17.20 8.14
CA LEU A 356 25.94 -17.96 8.83
C LEU A 356 24.81 -18.36 7.89
N LEU A 357 24.54 -17.57 6.85
CA LEU A 357 23.47 -17.82 5.90
C LEU A 357 24.00 -18.55 4.67
N ASN A 358 23.81 -19.87 4.65
CA ASN A 358 24.05 -20.64 3.43
C ASN A 358 23.19 -20.11 2.28
N ALA A 359 23.80 -20.05 1.09
CA ALA A 359 23.13 -19.65 -0.13
C ALA A 359 21.95 -20.58 -0.41
N ARG A 360 20.76 -19.99 -0.56
CA ARG A 360 19.49 -20.74 -0.57
C ARG A 360 18.43 -20.09 -1.44
N GLN A 361 17.34 -20.80 -1.68
CA GLN A 361 16.13 -20.26 -2.31
C GLN A 361 14.90 -20.50 -1.43
N GLY A 362 13.82 -19.76 -1.68
CA GLY A 362 12.49 -20.02 -1.14
C GLY A 362 12.37 -19.96 0.37
N CYS A 363 13.05 -19.01 1.01
CA CYS A 363 12.94 -18.75 2.44
C CYS A 363 11.69 -17.92 2.78
N GLY A 364 11.25 -17.98 4.02
CA GLY A 364 10.16 -17.17 4.55
C GLY A 364 10.78 -15.94 5.19
N VAL A 365 10.26 -14.76 4.88
CA VAL A 365 10.80 -13.49 5.41
C VAL A 365 9.69 -12.56 5.86
N CYS A 366 9.88 -11.92 7.00
CA CYS A 366 9.00 -10.84 7.46
C CYS A 366 9.70 -9.92 8.46
N GLU A 367 9.25 -8.66 8.52
CA GLU A 367 9.58 -7.78 9.64
C GLU A 367 8.93 -8.32 10.92
N VAL A 368 9.68 -8.32 12.03
CA VAL A 368 9.21 -8.75 13.34
C VAL A 368 9.70 -7.79 14.41
N THR A 369 8.87 -7.57 15.42
CA THR A 369 9.28 -6.90 16.65
C THR A 369 9.58 -7.96 17.71
N THR A 370 10.85 -8.03 18.13
CA THR A 370 11.31 -8.95 19.17
C THR A 370 10.66 -8.64 20.52
N ASN A 371 10.77 -9.57 21.47
CA ASN A 371 10.30 -9.37 22.85
C ASN A 371 10.95 -8.16 23.53
N GLN A 372 12.17 -7.81 23.13
CA GLN A 372 12.92 -6.64 23.61
C GLN A 372 12.51 -5.33 22.91
N GLY A 373 11.55 -5.36 22.00
CA GLY A 373 11.10 -4.18 21.24
C GLY A 373 11.99 -3.80 20.06
N ARG A 374 13.05 -4.57 19.77
CA ARG A 374 13.88 -4.37 18.57
C ARG A 374 13.14 -4.86 17.32
N GLN A 375 13.19 -4.07 16.26
CA GLN A 375 12.65 -4.45 14.95
C GLN A 375 13.74 -5.08 14.10
N GLU A 376 13.52 -6.32 13.70
CA GLU A 376 14.44 -7.14 12.91
C GLU A 376 13.68 -7.77 11.74
N ILE A 377 14.39 -8.38 10.81
CA ILE A 377 13.79 -9.20 9.75
C ILE A 377 14.08 -10.67 10.06
N LEU A 378 13.04 -11.46 10.25
CA LEU A 378 13.14 -12.91 10.41
C LEU A 378 13.30 -13.55 9.03
N ILE A 379 14.20 -14.54 8.94
CA ILE A 379 14.43 -15.38 7.75
C ILE A 379 14.30 -16.84 8.21
N VAL A 380 13.45 -17.65 7.58
CA VAL A 380 13.24 -19.04 7.97
C VAL A 380 13.24 -20.00 6.79
N GLY A 381 13.87 -21.16 7.00
CA GLY A 381 13.85 -22.29 6.08
C GLY A 381 14.47 -22.04 4.72
N GLY A 382 13.85 -22.58 3.68
CA GLY A 382 14.33 -22.54 2.30
C GLY A 382 15.09 -23.80 1.90
N PHE A 383 15.74 -23.76 0.74
CA PHE A 383 16.44 -24.90 0.15
C PHE A 383 17.87 -24.55 -0.24
N HIS A 384 18.84 -25.35 0.23
CA HIS A 384 20.27 -25.24 -0.10
C HIS A 384 20.94 -26.62 -0.28
N GLY A 385 20.23 -27.53 -0.95
CA GLY A 385 20.61 -28.95 -1.11
C GLY A 385 19.63 -29.89 -0.40
N SER A 386 19.10 -29.43 0.73
CA SER A 386 17.93 -29.98 1.42
C SER A 386 17.02 -28.84 1.86
N PHE A 387 15.77 -29.15 2.21
CA PHE A 387 14.94 -28.20 2.96
C PHE A 387 15.60 -27.91 4.31
N SER A 388 15.45 -26.68 4.78
CA SER A 388 16.07 -26.17 5.99
C SER A 388 15.02 -25.83 7.03
N ASN A 389 15.37 -26.00 8.30
CA ASN A 389 14.61 -25.61 9.47
C ASN A 389 15.19 -24.35 10.15
N GLU A 390 16.32 -23.85 9.64
CA GLU A 390 17.10 -22.79 10.26
C GLU A 390 16.32 -21.47 10.27
N THR A 391 16.51 -20.70 11.33
CA THR A 391 15.93 -19.35 11.48
C THR A 391 17.04 -18.36 11.77
N PHE A 392 16.98 -17.19 11.12
CA PHE A 392 17.93 -16.10 11.27
C PHE A 392 17.19 -14.78 11.48
N PHE A 393 17.90 -13.81 12.05
CA PHE A 393 17.44 -12.45 12.19
C PHE A 393 18.48 -11.52 11.57
N LEU A 394 18.04 -10.63 10.70
CA LEU A 394 18.83 -9.50 10.20
C LEU A 394 18.40 -8.25 10.98
N GLU A 395 19.36 -7.59 11.63
CA GLU A 395 19.17 -6.26 12.22
C GLU A 395 19.47 -5.17 11.15
N PRO A 396 18.45 -4.44 10.66
CA PRO A 396 18.60 -3.56 9.50
C PRO A 396 19.52 -2.36 9.69
N GLN A 397 19.70 -1.88 10.94
CA GLN A 397 20.55 -0.72 11.24
C GLN A 397 22.03 -1.06 11.17
N SER A 398 22.42 -2.23 11.69
CA SER A 398 23.81 -2.68 11.75
C SER A 398 24.18 -3.66 10.63
N ASN A 399 23.21 -4.10 9.83
CA ASN A 399 23.32 -5.21 8.87
C ASN A 399 23.89 -6.49 9.52
N THR A 400 23.60 -6.70 10.80
CA THR A 400 24.09 -7.87 11.54
C THR A 400 23.12 -9.02 11.42
N LEU A 401 23.62 -10.15 10.97
CA LEU A 401 22.88 -11.40 10.91
C LEU A 401 23.23 -12.25 12.14
N ARG A 402 22.19 -12.78 12.78
CA ARG A 402 22.33 -13.75 13.87
C ARG A 402 21.42 -14.95 13.63
N LYS A 403 21.82 -16.11 14.13
CA LYS A 403 20.98 -17.31 14.14
C LYS A 403 19.99 -17.24 15.32
N ALA A 404 18.79 -17.78 15.14
CA ALA A 404 17.85 -17.98 16.24
C ALA A 404 18.41 -19.01 17.22
N TYR A 405 18.04 -18.90 18.50
CA TYR A 405 18.42 -19.90 19.51
C TYR A 405 17.73 -21.24 19.27
N SER A 406 16.47 -21.20 18.81
CA SER A 406 15.66 -22.37 18.52
C SER A 406 15.28 -22.39 17.04
N GLU A 407 15.46 -23.55 16.42
CA GLU A 407 15.09 -23.80 15.03
C GLU A 407 13.71 -24.43 14.93
N LEU A 408 13.15 -24.46 13.72
CA LEU A 408 11.96 -25.26 13.48
C LEU A 408 12.30 -26.75 13.68
N LYS A 409 11.33 -27.55 14.14
CA LYS A 409 11.50 -29.00 14.22
C LYS A 409 11.47 -29.67 12.85
N ASP A 410 10.66 -29.12 11.95
CA ASP A 410 10.45 -29.63 10.60
C ASP A 410 11.29 -28.81 9.61
N ASN A 411 11.77 -29.43 8.54
CA ASN A 411 12.42 -28.71 7.44
C ASN A 411 11.35 -28.18 6.49
N ILE A 412 11.38 -26.89 6.17
CA ILE A 412 10.28 -26.24 5.43
C ILE A 412 10.79 -25.45 4.22
N PHE A 413 9.94 -25.34 3.20
CA PHE A 413 10.16 -24.53 2.00
C PHE A 413 9.05 -23.48 1.84
N PRO A 414 9.12 -22.38 2.60
CA PRO A 414 8.06 -21.36 2.63
C PRO A 414 8.11 -20.41 1.42
N PHE A 415 8.28 -20.94 0.21
CA PHE A 415 8.13 -20.19 -1.02
C PHE A 415 6.64 -20.13 -1.42
N GLN A 416 6.17 -18.94 -1.84
CA GLN A 416 4.76 -18.67 -2.24
C GLN A 416 3.70 -18.86 -1.14
N VAL A 417 4.13 -19.01 0.11
CA VAL A 417 3.27 -19.06 1.29
C VAL A 417 3.53 -17.87 2.19
N PRO A 418 2.53 -17.47 3.00
CA PRO A 418 2.72 -16.36 3.92
C PRO A 418 3.76 -16.71 4.98
N THR A 419 4.71 -15.79 5.19
CA THR A 419 5.44 -15.64 6.45
C THR A 419 5.11 -14.24 6.96
N ILE A 420 4.30 -14.16 8.01
CA ILE A 420 3.67 -12.90 8.44
C ILE A 420 3.81 -12.75 9.94
N ALA A 421 4.22 -11.57 10.39
CA ALA A 421 4.21 -11.21 11.80
C ALA A 421 2.83 -10.70 12.22
N ASP A 422 2.38 -11.12 13.40
CA ASP A 422 1.26 -10.56 14.12
C ASP A 422 1.80 -9.56 15.18
N PRO A 423 1.65 -8.24 14.96
CA PRO A 423 2.13 -7.24 15.91
C PRO A 423 1.43 -7.32 17.27
N ALA A 424 0.17 -7.77 17.31
CA ALA A 424 -0.62 -7.82 18.55
C ALA A 424 -0.12 -8.92 19.47
N SER A 425 0.14 -10.11 18.91
CA SER A 425 0.61 -11.26 19.68
C SER A 425 2.13 -11.40 19.73
N ARG A 426 2.86 -10.55 18.97
CA ARG A 426 4.31 -10.58 18.75
C ARG A 426 4.78 -11.98 18.31
N SER A 427 4.02 -12.58 17.41
CA SER A 427 4.35 -13.88 16.83
C SER A 427 4.55 -13.78 15.33
N VAL A 428 5.19 -14.78 14.74
CA VAL A 428 5.31 -14.94 13.29
C VAL A 428 4.66 -16.25 12.92
N VAL A 429 3.83 -16.23 11.88
CA VAL A 429 3.21 -17.45 11.34
C VAL A 429 3.82 -17.73 9.98
N THR A 430 4.17 -19.00 9.76
CA THR A 430 4.55 -19.52 8.44
C THR A 430 3.91 -20.88 8.21
N VAL A 431 3.94 -21.34 6.97
CA VAL A 431 3.26 -22.57 6.54
C VAL A 431 4.20 -23.38 5.69
N ASP A 432 4.12 -24.71 5.80
CA ASP A 432 4.73 -25.61 4.83
C ASP A 432 3.65 -26.19 3.91
N TRP A 433 3.81 -25.99 2.61
CA TRP A 433 2.88 -26.49 1.61
C TRP A 433 2.90 -28.01 1.44
N GLN A 434 4.02 -28.69 1.76
CA GLN A 434 4.09 -30.15 1.57
C GLN A 434 3.24 -30.87 2.61
N THR A 435 3.32 -30.41 3.86
CA THR A 435 2.62 -31.02 4.99
C THR A 435 1.33 -30.31 5.36
N TYR A 436 1.07 -29.12 4.77
CA TYR A 436 -0.01 -28.21 5.16
C TYR A 436 0.01 -27.88 6.66
N LYS A 437 1.19 -27.96 7.30
CA LYS A 437 1.37 -27.59 8.70
C LYS A 437 1.63 -26.10 8.79
N LEU A 438 0.92 -25.47 9.72
CA LEU A 438 1.11 -24.09 10.12
C LEU A 438 1.94 -24.06 11.41
N TYR A 439 2.96 -23.21 11.41
CA TYR A 439 3.86 -23.01 12.53
C TYR A 439 3.78 -21.57 13.01
N GLU A 440 3.94 -21.39 14.32
CA GLU A 440 4.07 -20.08 14.94
C GLU A 440 5.41 -19.98 15.65
N PHE A 441 6.12 -18.88 15.40
CA PHE A 441 7.26 -18.46 16.18
C PHE A 441 6.80 -17.45 17.22
N LYS A 442 6.99 -17.77 18.49
CA LYS A 442 6.66 -16.88 19.60
C LYS A 442 7.61 -17.13 20.76
N ASN A 443 8.07 -16.08 21.42
CA ASN A 443 9.03 -16.17 22.53
C ASN A 443 10.29 -16.95 22.18
N ASP A 444 10.88 -16.64 21.03
CA ASP A 444 12.09 -17.29 20.50
C ASP A 444 11.98 -18.82 20.31
N GLN A 445 10.75 -19.32 20.14
CA GLN A 445 10.48 -20.74 19.95
C GLN A 445 9.46 -20.96 18.83
N TRP A 446 9.74 -21.94 17.98
CA TRP A 446 8.79 -22.41 16.99
C TRP A 446 7.88 -23.50 17.54
N GLN A 447 6.59 -23.44 17.19
CA GLN A 447 5.58 -24.38 17.61
C GLN A 447 4.70 -24.78 16.43
N PHE A 448 4.39 -26.08 16.33
CA PHE A 448 3.31 -26.54 15.46
C PHE A 448 1.97 -26.06 16.02
N LYS A 449 1.14 -25.45 15.18
CA LYS A 449 -0.17 -24.93 15.59
C LYS A 449 -1.32 -25.74 15.03
N LYS A 450 -1.30 -26.00 13.73
CA LYS A 450 -2.44 -26.61 13.04
C LYS A 450 -2.03 -27.26 11.74
N LYS A 451 -2.71 -28.35 11.37
CA LYS A 451 -2.73 -28.88 10.01
C LYS A 451 -3.92 -28.25 9.27
N LEU A 452 -3.67 -27.52 8.19
CA LEU A 452 -4.68 -26.76 7.45
C LEU A 452 -5.57 -27.65 6.58
N LYS A 453 -4.98 -28.72 6.06
CA LYS A 453 -5.63 -29.73 5.22
C LYS A 453 -5.67 -31.03 6.02
N GLN A 454 -6.87 -31.52 6.34
CA GLN A 454 -7.04 -32.78 7.08
C GLN A 454 -6.53 -33.95 6.24
#